data_AF-A0A536NK33-F1
#
_entry.id   AF-A0A536NK33-F1
#
_cell.length_a   1.000
_cell.length_b   1.000
_cell.length_c   1.000
_cell.angle_alpha   90.00
_cell.angle_beta   90.00
_cell.angle_gamma   90.00
#
_symmetry.space_group_name_H-M   'P 1'
#
loop_
_entity.id
_entity.type
_entity.pdbx_description
1 polymer ?
#
loop_
_entity_poly.entity_id
_entity_poly.type
_entity_poly.pdbx_seq_one_letter_code
_entity_poly.pdbx_strand_id
1 'polypeptide(L)' 'SRKEPPADPTTKKCTECLSEIPKDARRCAFCTSPQPV' A
#
# COMPACT_ATOMS: atom_id res chain seq x y z
N SER A 1 -13.55 -20.42 19.10
CA SER A 1 -12.68 -19.27 18.78
C SER A 1 -12.85 -18.96 17.30
N ARG A 2 -13.61 -17.92 16.94
CA ARG A 2 -13.82 -17.53 15.54
C ARG A 2 -12.71 -16.54 15.20
N LYS A 3 -11.64 -17.00 14.56
CA LYS A 3 -10.64 -16.11 13.96
C LYS A 3 -11.30 -15.52 12.72
N GLU A 4 -11.83 -14.31 12.85
CA GLU A 4 -12.15 -13.50 11.69
C GLU A 4 -10.85 -13.32 10.89
N PRO A 5 -10.88 -13.53 9.56
CA PRO A 5 -9.69 -13.34 8.75
C PRO A 5 -9.21 -11.90 8.93
N PRO A 6 -7.90 -11.67 9.09
CA PRO A 6 -7.37 -10.32 9.14
C PRO A 6 -7.78 -9.61 7.85
N ALA A 7 -8.34 -8.40 8.01
CA ALA A 7 -8.76 -7.59 6.88
C ALA A 7 -7.61 -7.50 5.86
N ASP A 8 -7.93 -7.68 4.57
CA ASP A 8 -6.94 -7.57 3.51
C ASP A 8 -6.19 -6.23 3.63
N PRO A 9 -4.85 -6.23 3.49
CA PRO A 9 -4.07 -5.01 3.61
C PRO A 9 -4.53 -4.02 2.54
N THR A 10 -5.03 -2.87 2.99
CA THR A 10 -5.45 -1.75 2.12
C THR A 10 -4.26 -0.90 1.69
N THR A 11 -3.07 -1.20 2.21
CA THR A 11 -1.83 -0.47 2.00
C THR A 11 -0.73 -1.37 1.42
N LYS A 12 0.19 -0.76 0.67
CA LYS A 12 1.41 -1.36 0.12
C LYS A 12 2.60 -0.46 0.43
N LYS A 13 3.82 -1.01 0.36
CA LYS A 13 5.04 -0.19 0.44
C LYS A 13 5.40 0.37 -0.93
N CYS A 14 5.77 1.65 -0.96
CA CYS A 14 6.35 2.29 -2.13
C CYS A 14 7.67 1.59 -2.50
N THR A 15 7.90 1.36 -3.79
CA THR A 15 9.09 0.68 -4.32
C THR A 15 10.33 1.58 -4.31
N GLU A 16 10.13 2.91 -4.27
CA GLU A 16 11.20 3.90 -4.31
C GLU A 16 11.60 4.38 -2.91
N CYS A 17 10.62 4.78 -2.10
CA CYS A 17 10.87 5.42 -0.80
C CYS A 17 10.46 4.56 0.40
N LEU A 18 9.93 3.35 0.18
CA LEU A 18 9.50 2.40 1.23
C LEU A 18 8.39 2.88 2.16
N SER A 19 7.79 4.05 1.88
CA SER A 19 6.65 4.57 2.63
C SER A 19 5.40 3.72 2.42
N GLU A 20 4.53 3.68 3.43
CA GLU A 20 3.26 2.97 3.34
C GLU A 20 2.20 3.84 2.63
N ILE A 21 1.63 3.33 1.53
CA ILE A 21 0.70 4.03 0.66
C ILE A 21 -0.52 3.15 0.35
N PRO A 22 -1.65 3.70 -0.11
CA PRO A 22 -2.79 2.89 -0.52
C PRO A 22 -2.43 1.87 -1.61
N LYS A 23 -2.97 0.65 -1.52
CA LYS A 23 -2.68 -0.43 -2.49
C LYS A 23 -3.04 -0.03 -3.93
N ASP A 24 -4.09 0.76 -4.10
CA ASP A 24 -4.57 1.22 -5.41
C ASP A 24 -3.91 2.54 -5.87
N ALA A 25 -2.94 3.06 -5.12
CA ALA A 25 -2.23 4.27 -5.49
C ALA A 25 -1.42 4.05 -6.78
N ARG A 26 -1.68 4.90 -7.78
CA ARG A 26 -0.91 4.97 -9.04
C ARG A 26 0.37 5.82 -8.92
N ARG A 27 0.41 6.74 -7.95
CA ARG A 27 1.59 7.53 -7.58
C ARG A 27 1.72 7.61 -6.06
N CYS A 28 2.95 7.61 -5.57
CA CYS A 28 3.24 7.71 -4.15
C CYS A 28 2.92 9.13 -3.63
N ALA A 29 2.24 9.24 -2.50
CA ALA A 29 1.91 10.54 -1.91
C ALA A 29 3.13 11.27 -1.29
N PHE A 30 4.20 10.52 -1.01
CA PHE A 30 5.41 11.05 -0.34
C PHE A 30 6.49 11.48 -1.33
N CYS A 31 6.82 10.61 -2.29
CA CYS A 31 7.89 10.86 -3.27
C CYS A 31 7.38 11.15 -4.69
N THR A 32 6.06 11.15 -4.90
CA THR A 32 5.42 11.36 -6.22
C THR A 32 5.79 10.38 -7.34
N SER A 33 6.61 9.36 -7.05
CA SER A 33 6.98 8.31 -8.01
C SER A 33 5.78 7.48 -8.47
N PRO A 34 5.77 6.98 -9.72
CA PRO A 34 4.75 6.07 -10.22
C PRO A 34 4.84 4.73 -9.49
N GLN A 35 3.68 4.16 -9.14
CA GLN A 35 3.58 2.90 -8.44
C GLN A 35 2.96 1.83 -9.34
N PRO A 36 3.45 0.57 -9.27
CA PRO A 36 2.78 -0.53 -9.94
C PRO A 36 1.39 -0.70 -9.33
N VAL A 37 0.36 -0.64 -10.17
CA VAL A 37 -1.02 -0.97 -9.79
C VAL A 37 -1.15 -2.47 -9.53
#